data_AF-A0A0M1JGA8-F1
#
_entry.id   AF-A0A0M1JGA8-F1
#
_cell.length_a   1.000
_cell.length_b   1.000
_cell.length_c   1.000
_cell.angle_alpha   90.00
_cell.angle_beta   90.00
_cell.angle_gamma   90.00
#
_symmetry.space_group_name_H-M   'P 1'
#
loop_
_entity.id
_entity.type
_entity.pdbx_description
1 polymer ?
#
loop_
_entity_poly.entity_id
_entity_poly.type
_entity_poly.pdbx_seq_one_letter_code
_entity_poly.pdbx_strand_id
1 'polypeptide(L)'
;MTHEGVTSGFNIYIAGIATILGITAIGLSWLLYGKNPLGPIDPLKKLLGSIFMGMERKWLVDELYETIFIKPYNWLAKILLGKYTDRGLINGFFDGLGSIIVLLSGLVRKTQTGQIRSYALTFVLGIVLVLSYFRC
;
A
#
# COMPACT_ATOMS: atom_id res chain seq x y z
N MET A 1 26.53 19.18 38.76
CA MET A 1 25.76 19.73 37.61
C MET A 1 26.25 21.15 37.38
N THR A 2 27.34 21.32 36.66
CA THR A 2 27.90 22.63 36.30
C THR A 2 27.61 22.88 34.84
N HIS A 3 26.54 23.63 34.56
CA HIS A 3 26.32 24.19 33.23
C HIS A 3 27.33 25.31 33.04
N GLU A 4 28.37 25.04 32.24
CA GLU A 4 29.29 26.07 31.78
C GLU A 4 28.52 26.98 30.82
N GLY A 5 28.08 28.13 31.33
CA GLY A 5 27.53 29.19 30.51
C GLY A 5 28.62 29.71 29.61
N VAL A 6 28.61 29.29 28.34
CA VAL A 6 29.35 29.97 27.28
C VAL A 6 28.84 31.40 27.26
N THR A 7 29.65 32.34 27.76
CA THR A 7 29.37 33.77 27.66
C THR A 7 29.41 34.16 26.18
N SER A 8 28.25 34.14 25.53
CA SER A 8 28.05 34.54 24.13
C SER A 8 28.17 36.06 23.98
N GLY A 9 29.35 36.61 24.23
CA GLY A 9 29.71 37.93 23.70
C GLY A 9 29.90 37.82 22.19
N PHE A 10 29.39 38.80 21.44
CA PHE A 10 29.56 38.85 19.98
C PHE A 10 31.05 38.77 19.61
N ASN A 11 31.48 37.59 19.13
CA ASN A 11 32.88 37.32 18.85
C ASN A 11 33.18 37.75 17.42
N ILE A 12 33.64 39.00 17.28
CA ILE A 12 33.95 39.65 16.00
C ILE A 12 34.92 38.81 15.14
N TYR A 13 35.81 38.01 15.76
CA TYR A 13 36.72 37.12 15.05
C TYR A 13 35.98 35.98 14.35
N ILE A 14 35.07 35.32 15.06
CA ILE A 14 34.23 34.24 14.47
C ILE A 14 33.31 34.82 13.41
N ALA A 15 32.70 35.98 13.67
CA ALA A 15 31.86 36.69 12.71
C ALA A 15 32.63 37.10 11.45
N GLY A 16 33.86 37.60 11.61
CA GLY A 16 34.74 37.98 10.51
C GLY A 16 35.14 36.78 9.64
N ILE A 17 35.58 35.69 10.27
CA ILE A 17 35.96 34.45 9.56
C ILE A 17 34.75 33.88 8.81
N ALA A 18 33.58 33.81 9.44
CA ALA A 18 32.36 33.32 8.79
C ALA A 18 31.94 34.19 7.60
N THR A 19 32.06 35.52 7.72
CA THR A 19 31.73 36.46 6.66
C THR A 19 32.67 36.31 5.46
N ILE A 20 33.99 36.23 5.72
CA ILE A 20 34.99 36.02 4.67
C ILE A 20 34.76 34.68 3.97
N LEU A 21 34.53 33.61 4.75
CA LEU A 21 34.31 32.27 4.22
C LEU A 21 33.03 32.20 3.36
N GLY A 22 31.95 32.85 3.81
CA GLY A 22 30.71 33.01 3.04
C GLY A 22 30.92 33.78 1.73
N ILE A 23 31.62 34.91 1.77
CA ILE A 23 31.94 35.70 0.56
C ILE A 23 32.78 34.88 -0.42
N THR A 24 33.78 34.14 0.06
CA THR A 24 34.59 33.26 -0.81
C THR A 24 33.76 32.12 -1.42
N ALA A 25 32.83 31.53 -0.67
CA ALA A 25 31.94 30.50 -1.18
C ALA A 25 30.99 31.05 -2.26
N ILE A 26 30.42 32.24 -2.05
CA ILE A 26 29.56 32.92 -3.04
C ILE A 26 30.36 33.29 -4.29
N GLY A 27 31.57 33.82 -4.12
CA GLY A 27 32.46 34.17 -5.22
C GLY A 27 32.84 32.96 -6.08
N LEU A 28 33.20 31.84 -5.45
CA LEU A 28 33.46 30.58 -6.14
C LEU A 28 32.22 30.06 -6.87
N SER A 29 31.04 30.11 -6.24
CA SER A 29 29.78 29.71 -6.86
C SER A 29 29.45 30.58 -8.09
N TRP A 30 29.64 31.89 -8.01
CA TRP A 30 29.37 32.80 -9.13
C TRP A 30 30.38 32.63 -10.27
N LEU A 31 31.65 32.32 -9.97
CA LEU A 31 32.65 32.04 -11.01
C LEU A 31 32.36 30.71 -11.72
N LEU A 32 31.91 29.69 -10.98
CA LEU A 32 31.57 28.36 -11.52
C LEU A 32 30.24 28.34 -12.30
N TYR A 33 29.22 29.06 -11.84
CA TYR A 33 27.86 28.99 -12.40
C TYR A 33 27.38 30.28 -13.08
N GLY A 34 27.95 31.45 -12.79
CA GLY A 34 27.44 32.74 -13.27
C GLY A 34 27.81 33.07 -14.72
N LYS A 35 28.86 32.43 -15.27
CA LYS A 35 29.40 32.77 -16.60
C LYS A 35 28.92 31.87 -17.74
N ASN A 36 28.29 30.73 -17.44
CA ASN A 36 27.71 29.83 -18.43
C ASN A 36 26.34 29.34 -17.93
N PRO A 37 25.24 29.56 -18.67
CA PRO A 37 23.98 28.90 -18.36
C PRO A 37 24.18 27.40 -18.48
N LEU A 38 23.80 26.67 -17.43
CA LEU A 38 23.85 25.22 -17.24
C LEU A 38 23.87 24.47 -18.58
N GLY A 39 25.07 24.12 -19.05
CA GLY A 39 25.21 23.11 -20.09
C GLY A 39 24.71 21.77 -19.58
N PRO A 40 24.38 20.79 -20.45
CA PRO A 40 23.80 19.51 -20.06
C PRO A 40 24.68 18.66 -19.10
N ILE A 41 25.92 19.08 -18.84
CA ILE A 41 26.86 18.40 -17.95
C ILE A 41 27.50 19.46 -17.03
N ASP A 42 27.18 19.39 -15.74
CA ASP A 42 27.80 20.23 -14.72
C ASP A 42 29.33 20.05 -14.71
N PRO A 43 30.13 21.12 -14.71
CA PRO A 43 31.59 21.03 -14.62
C PRO A 43 32.04 20.32 -13.32
N LEU A 44 31.24 20.40 -12.25
CA LEU A 44 31.47 19.67 -11.00
C LEU A 44 31.28 18.16 -11.12
N LYS A 45 30.46 17.66 -12.05
CA LYS A 45 30.32 16.20 -12.29
C LYS A 45 31.64 15.58 -12.76
N LYS A 46 32.47 16.31 -13.52
CA LYS A 46 33.79 15.82 -13.95
C LYS A 46 34.81 15.75 -12.81
N LEU A 47 34.71 16.66 -11.83
CA LEU A 47 35.66 16.74 -10.71
C LEU A 47 35.26 15.85 -9.52
N LEU A 48 33.97 15.84 -9.17
CA LEU A 48 33.44 15.14 -8.00
C LEU A 48 32.75 13.81 -8.32
N GLY A 49 32.54 13.48 -9.61
CA GLY A 49 32.10 12.18 -10.14
C GLY A 49 31.22 11.34 -9.21
N SER A 50 31.85 10.46 -8.42
CA SER A 50 31.17 9.52 -7.53
C SER A 50 30.43 10.18 -6.35
N ILE A 51 31.00 11.25 -5.77
CA ILE A 51 30.39 12.00 -4.65
C ILE A 51 29.21 12.83 -5.15
N PHE A 52 29.35 13.44 -6.33
CA PHE A 52 28.26 14.21 -6.93
C PHE A 52 27.08 13.31 -7.32
N MET A 53 27.35 12.08 -7.79
CA MET A 53 26.32 11.08 -8.07
C MET A 53 25.60 10.61 -6.79
N GLY A 54 26.33 10.51 -5.67
CA GLY A 54 25.75 10.29 -4.35
C GLY A 54 24.84 11.43 -3.92
N MET A 55 25.28 12.69 -4.05
CA MET A 55 24.46 13.87 -3.72
C MET A 55 23.23 14.02 -4.65
N GLU A 56 23.39 13.73 -5.94
CA GLU A 56 22.32 13.75 -6.95
C GLU A 56 21.23 12.72 -6.62
N ARG A 57 21.61 11.54 -6.12
CA ARG A 57 20.68 10.50 -5.66
C ARG A 57 20.22 10.67 -4.20
N LYS A 58 20.34 11.87 -3.62
CA LYS A 58 20.03 12.11 -2.18
C LYS A 58 20.63 11.05 -1.25
N TRP A 59 21.89 10.70 -1.49
CA TRP A 59 22.65 9.71 -0.73
C TRP A 59 22.03 8.30 -0.67
N LEU A 60 21.16 7.95 -1.62
CA LEU A 60 20.43 6.67 -1.65
C LEU A 60 19.61 6.38 -0.37
N VAL A 61 19.36 7.38 0.48
CA VAL A 61 18.62 7.19 1.74
C VAL A 61 17.17 6.78 1.44
N ASP A 62 16.56 7.45 0.48
CA ASP A 62 15.18 7.18 0.05
C ASP A 62 15.06 5.75 -0.55
N GLU A 63 16.03 5.34 -1.38
CA GLU A 63 16.04 4.04 -2.09
C GLU A 63 16.36 2.86 -1.15
N LEU A 64 17.20 3.10 -0.15
CA LEU A 64 17.48 2.17 0.95
C LEU A 64 16.26 1.99 1.84
N TYR A 65 15.57 3.08 2.19
CA TYR A 65 14.34 3.00 2.99
C TYR A 65 13.24 2.23 2.24
N GLU A 66 13.07 2.52 0.95
CA GLU A 66 12.11 1.81 0.12
C GLU A 66 12.42 0.31 0.02
N THR A 67 13.70 -0.04 -0.09
CA THR A 67 14.10 -1.44 -0.24
C THR A 67 14.06 -2.22 1.07
N ILE A 68 14.46 -1.61 2.18
CA ILE A 68 14.52 -2.26 3.50
C ILE A 68 13.16 -2.29 4.20
N PHE A 69 12.33 -1.25 4.08
CA PHE A 69 11.08 -1.15 4.83
C PHE A 69 9.85 -1.35 3.94
N ILE A 70 9.77 -0.65 2.81
CA ILE A 70 8.53 -0.60 2.01
C ILE A 70 8.30 -1.92 1.25
N LYS A 71 9.32 -2.44 0.55
CA LYS A 71 9.21 -3.69 -0.21
C LYS A 71 8.84 -4.91 0.65
N PRO A 72 9.50 -5.20 1.79
CA PRO A 72 9.12 -6.34 2.62
C PRO A 72 7.77 -6.16 3.29
N TYR A 73 7.41 -4.94 3.71
CA TYR A 73 6.09 -4.67 4.27
C TYR A 73 4.96 -4.97 3.27
N ASN A 74 5.10 -4.50 2.03
CA ASN A 74 4.12 -4.76 0.97
C ASN A 74 4.06 -6.25 0.58
N TRP A 75 5.19 -6.96 0.61
CA TRP A 75 5.22 -8.40 0.37
C TRP A 75 4.50 -9.17 1.48
N LEU A 76 4.76 -8.81 2.74
CA LEU A 76 4.11 -9.39 3.91
C LEU A 76 2.59 -9.16 3.86
N ALA A 77 2.17 -7.92 3.57
CA ALA A 77 0.76 -7.55 3.41
C ALA A 77 0.08 -8.35 2.29
N LYS A 78 0.74 -8.52 1.13
CA LYS A 78 0.19 -9.34 0.02
C LYS A 78 0.06 -10.82 0.37
N ILE A 79 0.95 -11.38 1.19
CA ILE A 79 0.85 -12.77 1.63
C ILE A 79 -0.28 -12.95 2.64
N LEU A 80 -0.32 -12.10 3.66
CA LEU A 80 -1.33 -12.16 4.72
C LEU A 80 -2.74 -11.87 4.19
N LEU A 81 -2.91 -10.77 3.46
CA LEU A 81 -4.21 -10.33 2.95
C LEU A 81 -4.58 -11.06 1.65
N GLY A 82 -3.66 -11.13 0.70
CA GLY A 82 -3.96 -11.57 -0.67
C GLY A 82 -4.09 -13.09 -0.85
N LYS A 83 -3.36 -13.91 -0.09
CA LYS A 83 -3.42 -15.37 -0.23
C LYS A 83 -4.41 -16.03 0.73
N TYR A 84 -4.49 -15.55 1.97
CA TYR A 84 -5.32 -16.19 2.99
C TYR A 84 -6.70 -15.55 3.15
N THR A 85 -6.80 -14.22 2.98
CA THR A 85 -8.03 -13.50 3.34
C THR A 85 -8.98 -13.32 2.14
N ASP A 86 -8.50 -12.75 1.04
CA ASP A 86 -9.38 -12.40 -0.09
C ASP A 86 -9.74 -13.58 -1.01
N ARG A 87 -8.77 -14.43 -1.37
CA ARG A 87 -9.00 -15.44 -2.42
C ARG A 87 -9.56 -16.76 -1.93
N GLY A 88 -9.22 -17.18 -0.71
CA GLY A 88 -9.63 -18.48 -0.17
C GLY A 88 -10.93 -18.42 0.64
N LEU A 89 -11.00 -17.48 1.58
CA LEU A 89 -12.08 -17.44 2.56
C LEU A 89 -13.37 -16.84 2.00
N ILE A 90 -13.27 -15.68 1.34
CA ILE A 90 -14.45 -14.97 0.84
C ILE A 90 -15.00 -15.68 -0.42
N ASN A 91 -14.19 -15.86 -1.46
CA ASN A 91 -14.66 -16.48 -2.70
C ASN A 91 -15.13 -17.93 -2.47
N GLY A 92 -14.42 -18.72 -1.65
CA GLY A 92 -14.80 -20.09 -1.34
C GLY A 92 -16.13 -20.21 -0.59
N PHE A 93 -16.43 -19.26 0.32
CA PHE A 93 -17.69 -19.23 1.04
C PHE A 93 -18.88 -18.92 0.13
N PHE A 94 -18.76 -17.89 -0.72
CA PHE A 94 -19.83 -17.52 -1.64
C PHE A 94 -20.06 -18.55 -2.76
N ASP A 95 -18.99 -19.11 -3.33
CA ASP A 95 -19.10 -20.17 -4.34
C ASP A 95 -19.71 -21.45 -3.73
N GLY A 96 -19.37 -21.77 -2.48
CA GLY A 96 -19.97 -22.88 -1.73
C GLY A 96 -21.47 -22.69 -1.49
N LEU A 97 -21.88 -21.50 -1.06
CA LEU A 97 -23.30 -21.15 -0.89
C LEU A 97 -24.06 -21.22 -2.23
N GLY A 98 -23.48 -20.67 -3.30
CA GLY A 98 -24.05 -20.75 -4.64
C GLY A 98 -24.26 -22.20 -5.10
N SER A 99 -23.27 -23.06 -4.87
CA SER A 99 -23.35 -24.50 -5.21
C SER A 99 -24.48 -25.20 -4.46
N ILE A 100 -24.66 -24.92 -3.18
CA ILE A 100 -25.75 -25.49 -2.36
C ILE A 100 -27.12 -25.06 -2.90
N ILE A 101 -27.28 -23.78 -3.23
CA ILE A 101 -28.54 -23.23 -3.76
C ILE A 101 -28.88 -23.86 -5.11
N VAL A 102 -27.89 -24.05 -5.98
CA VAL A 102 -28.06 -24.70 -7.29
C VAL A 102 -28.42 -26.18 -7.13
N LEU A 103 -27.77 -26.90 -6.21
CA LEU A 103 -28.10 -28.28 -5.87
C LEU A 103 -29.53 -28.42 -5.34
N LEU A 104 -29.91 -27.55 -4.41
CA LEU A 104 -31.26 -27.54 -3.82
C LEU A 104 -32.31 -27.21 -4.87
N SER A 105 -32.04 -26.24 -5.74
CA SER A 105 -32.91 -25.89 -6.86
C SER A 105 -33.03 -27.05 -7.85
N GLY A 106 -31.96 -27.80 -8.10
CA GLY A 106 -31.96 -29.00 -8.93
C GLY A 106 -32.81 -30.14 -8.33
N LEU A 107 -32.73 -30.34 -7.01
CA LEU A 107 -33.57 -31.30 -6.27
C LEU A 107 -35.05 -30.93 -6.36
N VAL A 108 -35.39 -29.67 -6.08
CA VAL A 108 -36.76 -29.15 -6.20
C VAL A 108 -37.27 -29.29 -7.64
N ARG A 109 -36.44 -28.98 -8.63
CA ARG A 109 -36.80 -29.13 -10.04
C ARG A 109 -37.10 -30.59 -10.43
N LYS A 110 -36.41 -31.57 -9.84
CA LYS A 110 -36.72 -32.99 -10.07
C LYS A 110 -38.06 -33.42 -9.46
N THR A 111 -38.50 -32.77 -8.37
CA THR A 111 -39.84 -33.03 -7.80
C THR A 111 -40.98 -32.42 -8.61
N GLN A 112 -40.69 -31.46 -9.51
CA GLN A 112 -41.64 -30.94 -10.48
C GLN A 112 -41.77 -31.89 -11.70
N THR A 113 -42.22 -33.12 -11.46
CA THR A 113 -42.73 -33.98 -12.54
C THR A 113 -44.01 -33.30 -13.05
N GLY A 114 -44.02 -32.75 -14.27
CA GLY A 114 -45.14 -32.00 -14.86
C GLY A 114 -46.45 -32.79 -15.08
N GLN A 115 -46.73 -33.81 -14.27
CA GLN A 115 -47.96 -34.58 -14.27
C GLN A 115 -48.95 -33.98 -13.29
N ILE A 116 -50.09 -33.51 -13.82
CA ILE A 116 -51.22 -32.94 -13.07
C ILE A 116 -51.71 -33.89 -11.96
N ARG A 117 -51.55 -35.21 -12.15
CA ARG A 117 -51.92 -36.26 -11.18
C ARG A 117 -51.15 -36.16 -9.86
N SER A 118 -49.85 -35.84 -9.90
CA SER A 118 -49.03 -35.69 -8.69
C SER A 118 -49.43 -34.47 -7.88
N TYR A 119 -49.83 -33.37 -8.54
CA TYR A 119 -50.33 -32.17 -7.86
C TYR A 119 -51.62 -32.44 -7.09
N ALA A 120 -52.57 -33.17 -7.70
CA ALA A 120 -53.84 -33.50 -7.03
C ALA A 120 -53.61 -34.33 -5.75
N LEU A 121 -52.71 -35.32 -5.79
CA LEU A 121 -52.34 -36.12 -4.61
C LEU A 121 -51.71 -35.26 -3.50
N THR A 122 -50.76 -34.38 -3.84
CA THR A 122 -50.13 -33.47 -2.87
C THR A 122 -51.14 -32.51 -2.23
N PHE A 123 -52.11 -32.00 -3.02
CA PHE A 123 -53.17 -31.14 -2.50
C PHE A 123 -54.06 -31.86 -1.49
N VAL A 124 -54.54 -33.07 -1.84
CA VAL A 124 -55.39 -33.87 -0.93
C VAL A 124 -54.63 -34.23 0.35
N LEU A 125 -53.38 -34.67 0.24
CA LEU A 125 -52.50 -34.94 1.39
C LEU A 125 -52.32 -33.71 2.27
N GLY A 126 -52.09 -32.54 1.67
CA GLY A 126 -51.96 -31.27 2.38
C GLY A 126 -53.23 -30.91 3.18
N ILE A 127 -54.41 -31.05 2.57
CA ILE A 127 -55.69 -30.80 3.24
C ILE A 127 -55.89 -31.76 4.42
N VAL A 128 -55.61 -33.05 4.24
CA VAL A 128 -55.73 -34.05 5.31
C VAL A 128 -54.78 -33.74 6.47
N LEU A 129 -53.53 -33.37 6.18
CA LEU A 129 -52.54 -33.00 7.20
C LEU A 129 -52.98 -31.78 8.00
N VAL A 130 -53.44 -30.72 7.32
CA VAL A 130 -53.90 -29.49 7.96
C VAL A 130 -55.12 -29.76 8.83
N LEU A 131 -56.11 -30.51 8.32
CA LEU A 131 -57.31 -30.85 9.09
C LEU A 131 -56.99 -31.77 10.27
N SER A 132 -56.06 -32.72 10.14
CA SER A 132 -55.59 -33.55 11.26
C SER A 132 -54.83 -32.73 12.30
N TYR A 133 -54.02 -31.76 11.88
CA TYR A 133 -53.33 -30.86 12.80
C TYR A 133 -54.32 -30.01 13.60
N PHE A 134 -55.34 -29.45 12.94
CA PHE A 134 -56.40 -28.69 13.63
C PHE A 134 -57.35 -29.57 14.47
N ARG A 135 -57.34 -30.89 14.26
CA ARG A 135 -58.13 -31.85 15.05
C ARG A 135 -57.35 -32.41 16.26
N CYS A 136 -56.07 -32.05 16.41
CA CYS A 136 -55.22 -32.35 17.56
C CYS A 136 -55.13 -31.10 18.45
#